data_AF-A0A8S3EPM8-F1
#
_entry.id   AF-A0A8S3EPM8-F1
#
_cell.length_a   1.000
_cell.length_b   1.000
_cell.length_c   1.000
_cell.angle_alpha   90.00
_cell.angle_beta   90.00
_cell.angle_gamma   90.00
#
_symmetry.space_group_name_H-M   'P 1'
#
loop_
_entity.id
_entity.type
_entity.pdbx_description
1 polymer ?
#
loop_
_entity_poly.entity_id
_entity_poly.type
_entity_poly.pdbx_seq_one_letter_code
_entity_poly.pdbx_strand_id
1 'polypeptide(L)'
;MLHTFLYRQKFQVSQQFNSINTTLSIKITSTSTFYSNIAVLVDFRTADRILTIVHNVNRHIPSSWPIQIFHGKENQYFIKNSTLASLIASGKIFLTLMEEVYDRSRTNELLTDPKFWQRVRGEKILLFQIDSAMCSNTPHKITDFLQYDYVGAPWDPSWFAYNKAYLVGNGGFSLRSRSKILALLALTKYDFKMPEDVWYAQNLHRVNGSIASVEIAKTFSVESMYYERPLGVHRFPLRCSVQTKLFAICPEAKM
;
A
#
# COMPACT_ATOMS: atom_id res chain seq x y z
N MET A 1 42.94 -59.26 40.11
CA MET A 1 44.38 -58.95 39.93
C MET A 1 44.51 -57.47 39.67
N LEU A 2 45.36 -56.81 40.47
CA LEU A 2 46.27 -55.70 40.09
C LEU A 2 45.61 -54.45 39.44
N HIS A 3 45.89 -53.20 39.80
CA HIS A 3 46.97 -52.63 40.61
C HIS A 3 46.75 -51.10 40.66
N THR A 4 47.14 -50.49 41.79
CA THR A 4 47.83 -49.18 41.94
C THR A 4 47.16 -47.86 41.50
N PHE A 5 47.02 -46.83 42.35
CA PHE A 5 47.98 -45.99 43.10
C PHE A 5 48.60 -44.81 42.32
N LEU A 6 48.69 -43.67 43.04
CA LEU A 6 49.58 -42.49 42.91
C LEU A 6 49.01 -41.26 42.19
N TYR A 7 48.68 -40.17 42.92
CA TYR A 7 49.56 -39.09 43.42
C TYR A 7 50.30 -38.32 42.31
N ARG A 8 49.99 -37.02 42.14
CA ARG A 8 50.94 -35.90 42.39
C ARG A 8 50.32 -34.51 42.18
N GLN A 9 50.93 -33.59 42.92
CA GLN A 9 50.57 -32.21 43.23
C GLN A 9 50.84 -31.17 42.13
N LYS A 10 50.08 -30.06 42.26
CA LYS A 10 50.42 -28.63 42.06
C LYS A 10 50.94 -28.19 40.69
N PHE A 11 50.27 -27.20 40.09
CA PHE A 11 50.88 -25.89 39.81
C PHE A 11 49.78 -24.84 39.63
N GLN A 12 50.02 -23.68 40.25
CA GLN A 12 49.14 -22.52 40.33
C GLN A 12 49.53 -21.57 39.19
N VAL A 13 48.58 -21.17 38.33
CA VAL A 13 48.74 -19.98 37.49
C VAL A 13 47.41 -19.22 37.50
N SER A 14 47.47 -18.06 38.14
CA SER A 14 46.46 -17.02 38.16
C SER A 14 46.31 -16.37 36.78
N GLN A 15 45.08 -16.30 36.26
CA GLN A 15 44.71 -15.24 35.31
C GLN A 15 43.34 -14.67 35.71
N GLN A 16 43.39 -13.42 36.19
CA GLN A 16 42.23 -12.54 36.31
C GLN A 16 41.70 -12.24 34.91
N PHE A 17 40.47 -12.67 34.62
CA PHE A 17 39.68 -12.09 33.54
C PHE A 17 38.66 -11.14 34.17
N ASN A 18 38.95 -9.85 34.07
CA ASN A 18 37.98 -8.78 34.33
C ASN A 18 36.90 -8.85 33.25
N SER A 19 35.74 -9.42 33.57
CA SER A 19 34.55 -9.30 32.73
C SER A 19 33.92 -7.92 32.93
N ILE A 20 34.19 -7.00 32.00
CA ILE A 20 33.44 -5.76 31.88
C ILE A 20 32.03 -6.13 31.40
N ASN A 21 31.07 -6.11 32.33
CA ASN A 21 29.65 -6.20 31.99
C ASN A 21 29.19 -4.89 31.37
N THR A 22 29.46 -4.71 30.07
CA THR A 22 28.81 -3.69 29.26
C THR A 22 27.40 -4.18 28.92
N THR A 23 26.46 -3.93 29.82
CA THR A 23 25.04 -4.09 29.54
C THR A 23 24.64 -3.06 28.49
N LEU A 24 24.75 -3.44 27.22
CA LEU A 24 24.14 -2.72 26.10
C LEU A 24 22.63 -2.82 26.27
N SER A 25 22.06 -1.83 26.97
CA SER A 25 20.64 -1.57 26.94
C SER A 25 20.28 -1.13 25.51
N ILE A 26 19.97 -2.11 24.67
CA ILE A 26 19.31 -1.88 23.39
C ILE A 26 17.96 -1.24 23.73
N LYS A 27 17.85 0.08 23.57
CA LYS A 27 16.56 0.76 23.51
C LYS A 27 15.84 0.22 22.28
N ILE A 28 14.96 -0.76 22.49
CA ILE A 28 13.95 -1.16 21.50
C ILE A 28 12.93 -0.01 21.46
N THR A 29 13.27 1.06 20.76
CA THR A 29 12.36 2.18 20.50
C THR A 29 11.64 1.94 19.18
N SER A 30 10.40 1.46 19.27
CA SER A 30 9.24 1.76 18.40
C SER A 30 8.37 0.51 18.28
N THR A 31 7.40 0.35 19.19
CA THR A 31 6.16 -0.35 18.81
C THR A 31 5.54 0.45 17.67
N SER A 32 5.64 -0.05 16.44
CA SER A 32 5.12 0.67 15.30
C SER A 32 3.59 0.74 15.44
N THR A 33 3.03 1.93 15.67
CA THR A 33 1.58 2.20 15.64
C THR A 33 0.94 1.55 14.41
N PHE A 34 -0.13 0.79 14.62
CA PHE A 34 -0.96 0.20 13.58
C PHE A 34 -2.30 0.94 13.52
N TYR A 35 -2.75 1.30 12.33
CA TYR A 35 -3.89 2.18 12.11
C TYR A 35 -5.12 1.42 11.60
N SER A 36 -6.32 1.76 12.07
CA SER A 36 -7.56 1.17 11.53
C SER A 36 -7.72 1.46 10.04
N ASN A 37 -7.36 2.69 9.63
CA ASN A 37 -7.41 3.10 8.24
C ASN A 37 -6.14 3.89 7.87
N ILE A 38 -5.67 3.76 6.64
CA ILE A 38 -4.43 4.36 6.14
C ILE A 38 -4.51 4.59 4.63
N ALA A 39 -3.83 5.61 4.13
CA ALA A 39 -3.58 5.75 2.69
C ALA A 39 -2.13 5.34 2.38
N VAL A 40 -1.91 4.63 1.27
CA VAL A 40 -0.62 4.05 0.92
C VAL A 40 -0.24 4.44 -0.50
N LEU A 41 0.97 4.98 -0.63
CA LEU A 41 1.65 5.23 -1.89
C LEU A 41 2.94 4.40 -1.92
N VAL A 42 3.24 3.81 -3.07
CA VAL A 42 4.58 3.28 -3.36
C VAL A 42 5.11 3.90 -4.64
N ASP A 43 6.23 4.60 -4.55
CA ASP A 43 6.90 5.18 -5.71
C ASP A 43 8.39 5.40 -5.43
N PHE A 44 9.22 5.18 -6.44
CA PHE A 44 10.68 5.24 -6.34
C PHE A 44 11.28 6.40 -7.14
N ARG A 45 10.45 7.15 -7.87
CA ARG A 45 10.88 8.25 -8.73
C ARG A 45 11.03 9.55 -7.94
N THR A 46 11.83 10.45 -8.47
CA THR A 46 11.86 11.87 -8.09
C THR A 46 10.95 12.64 -9.03
N ALA A 47 9.65 12.69 -8.70
CA ALA A 47 8.64 13.28 -9.56
C ALA A 47 7.69 14.18 -8.78
N ASP A 48 7.46 15.41 -9.26
CA ASP A 48 6.53 16.38 -8.64
C ASP A 48 5.12 15.83 -8.51
N ARG A 49 4.73 14.91 -9.41
CA ARG A 49 3.45 14.22 -9.37
C ARG A 49 3.23 13.45 -8.06
N ILE A 50 4.29 12.97 -7.39
CA ILE A 50 4.21 12.39 -6.03
C ILE A 50 3.71 13.43 -5.02
N LEU A 51 4.27 14.64 -5.07
CA LEU A 51 3.91 15.72 -4.15
C LEU A 51 2.45 16.13 -4.38
N THR A 52 2.09 16.31 -5.66
CA THR A 52 0.74 16.69 -6.08
C THR A 52 -0.30 15.67 -5.64
N ILE A 53 -0.10 14.38 -5.92
CA ILE A 53 -1.09 13.35 -5.55
C ILE A 53 -1.20 13.17 -4.03
N VAL A 54 -0.09 13.26 -3.28
CA VAL A 54 -0.13 13.12 -1.83
C VAL A 54 -0.90 14.28 -1.19
N HIS A 55 -0.71 15.52 -1.65
CA HIS A 55 -1.52 16.65 -1.19
C HIS A 55 -2.99 16.51 -1.57
N ASN A 56 -3.26 16.05 -2.79
CA ASN A 56 -4.62 15.77 -3.25
C ASN A 56 -5.30 14.73 -2.33
N VAL A 57 -4.68 13.57 -2.09
CA VAL A 57 -5.23 12.54 -1.19
C VAL A 57 -5.38 13.07 0.23
N ASN A 58 -4.37 13.74 0.78
CA ASN A 58 -4.38 14.30 2.13
C ASN A 58 -5.56 15.26 2.38
N ARG A 59 -6.00 16.01 1.36
CA ARG A 59 -7.14 16.92 1.44
C ARG A 59 -8.49 16.19 1.50
N HIS A 60 -8.58 14.99 0.93
CA HIS A 60 -9.86 14.29 0.74
C HIS A 60 -10.07 13.13 1.72
N ILE A 61 -9.02 12.61 2.34
CA ILE A 61 -9.14 11.60 3.40
C ILE A 61 -9.41 12.24 4.77
N PRO A 62 -10.04 11.54 5.73
CA PRO A 62 -10.19 12.03 7.08
C PRO A 62 -8.85 12.43 7.72
N SER A 63 -8.86 13.46 8.56
CA SER A 63 -7.65 13.95 9.24
C SER A 63 -6.95 12.84 10.07
N SER A 64 -7.73 11.88 10.58
CA SER A 64 -7.24 10.72 11.34
C SER A 64 -6.50 9.66 10.52
N TRP A 65 -6.60 9.64 9.19
CA TRP A 65 -5.90 8.66 8.34
C TRP A 65 -4.48 9.11 8.05
N PRO A 66 -3.42 8.42 8.51
CA PRO A 66 -2.08 8.76 8.08
C PRO A 66 -1.84 8.32 6.63
N ILE A 67 -0.75 8.82 6.04
CA ILE A 67 -0.25 8.38 4.74
C ILE A 67 1.09 7.69 4.94
N GLN A 68 1.18 6.43 4.49
CA GLN A 68 2.44 5.70 4.42
C GLN A 68 2.99 5.78 3.00
N ILE A 69 4.20 6.30 2.85
CA ILE A 69 4.89 6.34 1.57
C ILE A 69 6.04 5.33 1.59
N PHE A 70 5.92 4.29 0.76
CA PHE A 70 7.02 3.40 0.45
C PHE A 70 7.89 4.03 -0.63
N HIS A 71 9.18 4.19 -0.33
CA HIS A 71 10.11 4.93 -1.17
C HIS A 71 11.47 4.23 -1.25
N GLY A 72 12.28 4.59 -2.24
CA GLY A 72 13.66 4.09 -2.38
C GLY A 72 14.69 5.01 -1.72
N LYS A 73 15.94 4.58 -1.69
CA LYS A 73 17.05 5.43 -1.20
C LYS A 73 17.16 6.73 -2.01
N GLU A 74 17.04 6.62 -3.33
CA GLU A 74 17.24 7.72 -4.28
C GLU A 74 16.23 8.85 -4.16
N ASN A 75 14.94 8.55 -3.93
CA ASN A 75 13.91 9.59 -3.83
C ASN A 75 13.62 10.04 -2.39
N GLN A 76 14.30 9.48 -1.39
CA GLN A 76 14.10 9.86 0.01
C GLN A 76 14.39 11.35 0.25
N TYR A 77 15.51 11.85 -0.28
CA TYR A 77 15.91 13.25 -0.09
C TYR A 77 14.88 14.20 -0.72
N PHE A 78 14.44 13.90 -1.94
CA PHE A 78 13.40 14.65 -2.63
C PHE A 78 12.11 14.74 -1.80
N ILE A 79 11.60 13.61 -1.31
CA ILE A 79 10.35 13.58 -0.52
C ILE A 79 10.50 14.39 0.78
N LYS A 80 11.61 14.22 1.52
CA LYS A 80 11.82 14.89 2.80
C LYS A 80 12.02 16.41 2.67
N ASN A 81 12.60 16.87 1.57
CA ASN A 81 12.89 18.29 1.33
C ASN A 81 11.89 18.93 0.34
N SER A 82 10.63 18.50 0.40
CA SER A 82 9.55 18.97 -0.47
C SER A 82 8.45 19.69 0.32
N THR A 83 7.36 20.04 -0.36
CA THR A 83 6.13 20.55 0.27
C THR A 83 5.45 19.54 1.21
N LEU A 84 5.95 18.30 1.30
CA LEU A 84 5.50 17.28 2.25
C LEU A 84 6.22 17.35 3.61
N ALA A 85 7.27 18.17 3.75
CA ALA A 85 8.12 18.20 4.95
C ALA A 85 7.34 18.45 6.25
N SER A 86 6.38 19.38 6.27
CA SER A 86 5.56 19.68 7.46
C SER A 86 4.59 18.54 7.82
N LEU A 87 4.05 17.84 6.82
CA LEU A 87 3.21 16.66 7.01
C LEU A 87 4.02 15.47 7.53
N ILE A 88 5.29 15.36 7.13
CA ILE A 88 6.22 14.36 7.67
C ILE A 88 6.58 14.71 9.12
N ALA A 89 6.93 15.96 9.41
CA ALA A 89 7.30 16.41 10.74
C ALA A 89 6.16 16.26 11.77
N SER A 90 4.90 16.44 11.34
CA SER A 90 3.72 16.24 12.19
C SER A 90 3.31 14.77 12.35
N GLY A 91 3.94 13.84 11.64
CA GLY A 91 3.58 12.42 11.63
C GLY A 91 2.33 12.07 10.82
N LYS A 92 1.73 13.04 10.11
CA LYS A 92 0.63 12.78 9.16
C LYS A 92 1.09 11.91 8.00
N ILE A 93 2.32 12.11 7.53
CA ILE A 93 3.01 11.24 6.58
C ILE A 93 4.16 10.55 7.30
N PHE A 94 4.32 9.25 7.07
CA PHE A 94 5.55 8.56 7.46
C PHE A 94 6.10 7.73 6.31
N LEU A 95 7.42 7.60 6.32
CA LEU A 95 8.19 7.03 5.22
C LEU A 95 8.64 5.61 5.56
N THR A 96 8.56 4.70 4.59
CA THR A 96 9.03 3.32 4.70
C THR A 96 10.04 3.03 3.60
N LEU A 97 11.30 2.88 3.97
CA LEU A 97 12.38 2.62 3.02
C LEU A 97 12.27 1.20 2.46
N MET A 98 12.32 1.08 1.13
CA MET A 98 12.41 -0.16 0.40
C MET A 98 13.84 -0.35 -0.12
N GLU A 99 14.42 -1.54 0.11
CA GLU A 99 15.74 -1.88 -0.43
C GLU A 99 15.67 -2.21 -1.91
N GLU A 100 14.62 -2.92 -2.30
CA GLU A 100 14.32 -3.25 -3.69
C GLU A 100 13.45 -2.16 -4.35
N VAL A 101 13.77 -1.84 -5.60
CA VAL A 101 13.02 -0.88 -6.42
C VAL A 101 12.17 -1.66 -7.41
N TYR A 102 10.89 -1.29 -7.50
CA TYR A 102 9.94 -1.87 -8.42
C TYR A 102 9.53 -0.80 -9.43
N ASP A 103 9.80 -1.05 -10.71
CA ASP A 103 9.27 -0.21 -11.77
C ASP A 103 7.79 -0.54 -12.05
N ARG A 104 7.21 0.18 -13.01
CA ARG A 104 5.82 -0.04 -13.41
C ARG A 104 5.53 -1.48 -13.86
N SER A 105 6.47 -2.15 -14.51
CA SER A 105 6.29 -3.52 -15.02
C SER A 105 6.23 -4.55 -13.87
N ARG A 106 6.82 -4.22 -12.72
CA ARG A 106 6.86 -5.08 -11.53
C ARG A 106 5.81 -4.72 -10.47
N THR A 107 4.82 -3.90 -10.83
CA THR A 107 3.71 -3.53 -9.91
C THR A 107 2.95 -4.76 -9.43
N ASN A 108 2.61 -5.68 -10.33
CA ASN A 108 1.86 -6.89 -9.98
C ASN A 108 2.63 -7.78 -8.99
N GLU A 109 3.94 -7.92 -9.21
CA GLU A 109 4.85 -8.66 -8.33
C GLU A 109 4.84 -8.06 -6.91
N LEU A 110 5.01 -6.75 -6.79
CA LEU A 110 4.99 -6.06 -5.50
C LEU A 110 3.64 -6.20 -4.79
N LEU A 111 2.54 -5.93 -5.50
CA LEU A 111 1.19 -5.92 -4.92
C LEU A 111 0.65 -7.34 -4.65
N THR A 112 1.38 -8.39 -5.02
CA THR A 112 1.09 -9.79 -4.66
C THR A 112 2.14 -10.39 -3.73
N ASP A 113 3.12 -9.61 -3.26
CA ASP A 113 4.09 -10.04 -2.25
C ASP A 113 3.53 -9.89 -0.82
N PRO A 114 3.35 -10.98 -0.05
CA PRO A 114 2.96 -10.90 1.36
C PRO A 114 3.89 -10.03 2.21
N LYS A 115 5.20 -9.99 1.90
CA LYS A 115 6.18 -9.20 2.66
C LYS A 115 5.92 -7.70 2.52
N PHE A 116 5.45 -7.25 1.36
CA PHE A 116 5.02 -5.86 1.19
C PHE A 116 3.81 -5.54 2.09
N TRP A 117 2.75 -6.34 1.99
CA TRP A 117 1.53 -6.12 2.78
C TRP A 117 1.76 -6.23 4.29
N GLN A 118 2.68 -7.10 4.74
CA GLN A 118 3.06 -7.20 6.14
C GLN A 118 3.63 -5.89 6.70
N ARG A 119 4.31 -5.10 5.86
CA ARG A 119 4.91 -3.80 6.21
C ARG A 119 3.93 -2.63 6.12
N VAL A 120 2.76 -2.82 5.53
CA VAL A 120 1.69 -1.81 5.55
C VAL A 120 1.13 -1.71 6.96
N ARG A 121 1.09 -0.50 7.52
CA ARG A 121 0.77 -0.24 8.94
C ARG A 121 -0.70 0.10 9.18
N GLY A 122 -1.62 -0.42 8.38
CA GLY A 122 -3.04 -0.28 8.68
C GLY A 122 -3.92 -1.36 8.05
N GLU A 123 -5.15 -1.46 8.54
CA GLU A 123 -6.10 -2.50 8.12
C GLU A 123 -6.86 -2.13 6.85
N LYS A 124 -7.61 -1.02 6.87
CA LYS A 124 -8.27 -0.49 5.67
C LYS A 124 -7.34 0.46 4.93
N ILE A 125 -7.04 0.13 3.69
CA ILE A 125 -5.98 0.76 2.91
C ILE A 125 -6.59 1.42 1.69
N LEU A 126 -6.47 2.75 1.59
CA LEU A 126 -6.59 3.42 0.29
C LEU A 126 -5.22 3.34 -0.41
N LEU A 127 -5.07 2.41 -1.34
CA LEU A 127 -3.90 2.33 -2.20
C LEU A 127 -4.09 3.29 -3.37
N PHE A 128 -3.09 4.14 -3.63
CA PHE A 128 -3.12 5.08 -4.74
C PHE A 128 -1.74 5.19 -5.41
N GLN A 129 -1.75 5.35 -6.73
CA GLN A 129 -0.57 5.57 -7.57
C GLN A 129 -0.53 7.01 -8.06
N ILE A 130 0.64 7.44 -8.54
CA ILE A 130 0.82 8.84 -8.97
C ILE A 130 -0.04 9.24 -10.17
N ASP A 131 -0.60 8.28 -10.92
CA ASP A 131 -1.52 8.50 -12.05
C ASP A 131 -3.00 8.33 -11.65
N SER A 132 -3.30 8.51 -10.36
CA SER A 132 -4.65 8.66 -9.82
C SER A 132 -4.95 10.11 -9.41
N ALA A 133 -6.20 10.40 -9.10
CA ALA A 133 -6.64 11.63 -8.45
C ALA A 133 -7.92 11.42 -7.66
N MET A 134 -8.07 12.10 -6.52
CA MET A 134 -9.35 12.28 -5.82
C MET A 134 -10.01 13.58 -6.27
N CYS A 135 -11.33 13.52 -6.48
CA CYS A 135 -12.11 14.59 -7.07
C CYS A 135 -12.76 15.45 -5.99
N SER A 136 -12.54 16.77 -6.02
CA SER A 136 -13.10 17.69 -5.02
C SER A 136 -14.61 17.90 -5.14
N ASN A 137 -15.17 17.78 -6.35
CA ASN A 137 -16.61 17.94 -6.58
C ASN A 137 -17.40 16.63 -6.45
N THR A 138 -16.93 15.67 -5.65
CA THR A 138 -17.64 14.42 -5.39
C THR A 138 -18.63 14.58 -4.22
N PRO A 139 -19.83 13.95 -4.27
CA PRO A 139 -20.70 13.85 -3.11
C PRO A 139 -20.28 12.70 -2.16
N HIS A 140 -19.34 11.84 -2.59
CA HIS A 140 -18.98 10.61 -1.89
C HIS A 140 -17.78 10.84 -0.95
N LYS A 141 -17.73 10.10 0.15
CA LYS A 141 -16.59 10.09 1.06
C LYS A 141 -15.92 8.73 1.01
N ILE A 142 -14.60 8.67 1.25
CA ILE A 142 -13.88 7.40 1.34
C ILE A 142 -14.47 6.46 2.41
N THR A 143 -15.09 7.03 3.44
CA THR A 143 -15.75 6.28 4.53
C THR A 143 -16.98 5.50 4.07
N ASP A 144 -17.60 5.88 2.96
CA ASP A 144 -18.84 5.27 2.44
C ASP A 144 -18.59 3.86 1.86
N PHE A 145 -17.31 3.47 1.75
CA PHE A 145 -16.86 2.22 1.13
C PHE A 145 -16.21 1.26 2.14
N LEU A 146 -16.11 1.62 3.43
CA LEU A 146 -15.38 0.85 4.44
C LEU A 146 -15.99 -0.54 4.74
N GLN A 147 -17.26 -0.75 4.41
CA GLN A 147 -17.93 -2.05 4.52
C GLN A 147 -17.38 -3.09 3.54
N TYR A 148 -16.68 -2.69 2.49
CA TYR A 148 -16.10 -3.61 1.50
C TYR A 148 -14.64 -3.91 1.81
N ASP A 149 -14.20 -5.12 1.46
CA ASP A 149 -12.80 -5.52 1.57
C ASP A 149 -11.98 -5.18 0.32
N TYR A 150 -12.66 -4.94 -0.80
CA TYR A 150 -12.04 -4.45 -2.02
C TYR A 150 -13.02 -3.56 -2.79
N VAL A 151 -12.56 -2.36 -3.17
CA VAL A 151 -13.25 -1.48 -4.13
C VAL A 151 -12.21 -0.90 -5.08
N GLY A 152 -12.45 -1.03 -6.37
CA GLY A 152 -11.70 -0.38 -7.44
C GLY A 152 -12.67 0.22 -8.46
N ALA A 153 -12.15 0.72 -9.58
CA ALA A 153 -13.01 1.11 -10.70
C ALA A 153 -13.67 -0.15 -11.32
N PRO A 154 -14.87 -0.02 -11.90
CA PRO A 154 -15.45 -1.13 -12.64
C PRO A 154 -14.91 -1.19 -14.08
N TRP A 155 -14.79 -2.40 -14.60
CA TRP A 155 -14.42 -2.68 -15.97
C TRP A 155 -15.66 -2.81 -16.86
N ASP A 156 -15.65 -2.13 -18.01
CA ASP A 156 -16.70 -2.27 -19.01
C ASP A 156 -16.73 -3.71 -19.56
N PRO A 157 -17.84 -4.45 -19.40
CA PRO A 157 -17.94 -5.85 -19.80
C PRO A 157 -17.82 -6.07 -21.32
N SER A 158 -17.98 -5.02 -22.14
CA SER A 158 -17.81 -5.10 -23.59
C SER A 158 -16.35 -5.20 -24.03
N TRP A 159 -15.40 -4.70 -23.22
CA TRP A 159 -13.96 -4.72 -23.51
C TRP A 159 -13.15 -5.58 -22.54
N PHE A 160 -13.73 -5.98 -21.42
CA PHE A 160 -13.05 -6.79 -20.41
C PHE A 160 -12.79 -8.22 -20.91
N ALA A 161 -11.52 -8.60 -20.96
CA ALA A 161 -11.05 -9.86 -21.53
C ALA A 161 -11.05 -11.04 -20.55
N TYR A 162 -11.29 -10.80 -19.26
CA TYR A 162 -11.29 -11.84 -18.23
C TYR A 162 -12.71 -12.25 -17.82
N ASN A 163 -12.84 -13.04 -16.75
CA ASN A 163 -14.12 -13.55 -16.30
C ASN A 163 -15.08 -12.39 -15.93
N LYS A 164 -16.13 -12.23 -16.73
CA LYS A 164 -17.13 -11.14 -16.63
C LYS A 164 -18.05 -11.25 -15.40
N ALA A 165 -17.93 -12.30 -14.59
CA ALA A 165 -18.55 -12.34 -13.26
C ALA A 165 -17.84 -11.39 -12.26
N TYR A 166 -16.61 -10.97 -12.55
CA TYR A 166 -15.78 -10.14 -11.67
C TYR A 166 -15.34 -8.87 -12.40
N LEU A 167 -16.16 -7.83 -12.31
CA LEU A 167 -16.01 -6.59 -13.09
C LEU A 167 -15.51 -5.40 -12.26
N VAL A 168 -14.93 -5.62 -11.09
CA VAL A 168 -14.45 -4.54 -10.21
C VAL A 168 -13.02 -4.82 -9.81
N GLY A 169 -12.13 -3.89 -10.10
CA GLY A 169 -10.71 -3.97 -9.77
C GLY A 169 -9.98 -2.72 -10.24
N ASN A 170 -8.93 -2.32 -9.52
CA ASN A 170 -8.02 -1.31 -10.00
C ASN A 170 -6.71 -1.35 -9.17
N GLY A 171 -5.61 -1.72 -9.81
CA GLY A 171 -4.30 -1.82 -9.17
C GLY A 171 -3.77 -0.48 -8.62
N GLY A 172 -4.16 0.65 -9.20
CA GLY A 172 -3.57 1.96 -8.95
C GLY A 172 -4.42 2.96 -8.16
N PHE A 173 -5.68 2.66 -7.88
CA PHE A 173 -6.56 3.42 -6.99
C PHE A 173 -7.67 2.50 -6.46
N SER A 174 -7.47 1.95 -5.26
CA SER A 174 -8.40 1.01 -4.65
C SER A 174 -8.42 1.07 -3.13
N LEU A 175 -9.57 0.73 -2.54
CA LEU A 175 -9.70 0.46 -1.12
C LEU A 175 -9.53 -1.05 -0.89
N ARG A 176 -8.71 -1.46 0.08
CA ARG A 176 -8.40 -2.87 0.37
C ARG A 176 -8.36 -3.17 1.88
N SER A 177 -8.80 -4.34 2.30
CA SER A 177 -8.54 -4.87 3.66
C SER A 177 -7.25 -5.68 3.69
N ARG A 178 -6.26 -5.22 4.47
CA ARG A 178 -4.95 -5.86 4.62
C ARG A 178 -5.07 -7.32 5.04
N SER A 179 -5.91 -7.61 6.04
CA SER A 179 -6.12 -8.97 6.53
C SER A 179 -6.62 -9.92 5.45
N LYS A 180 -7.56 -9.48 4.60
CA LYS A 180 -8.09 -10.28 3.49
C LYS A 180 -7.06 -10.52 2.40
N ILE A 181 -6.26 -9.50 2.06
CA ILE A 181 -5.18 -9.65 1.09
C ILE A 181 -4.15 -10.68 1.58
N LEU A 182 -3.68 -10.54 2.81
CA LEU A 182 -2.72 -11.49 3.40
C LEU A 182 -3.28 -12.90 3.52
N ALA A 183 -4.54 -13.05 3.95
CA ALA A 183 -5.19 -14.35 4.03
C ALA A 183 -5.28 -15.02 2.64
N LEU A 184 -5.60 -14.26 1.60
CA LEU A 184 -5.72 -14.81 0.25
C LEU A 184 -4.36 -15.24 -0.30
N LEU A 185 -3.34 -14.40 -0.14
CA LEU A 185 -1.97 -14.71 -0.57
C LEU A 185 -1.38 -15.92 0.17
N ALA A 186 -1.79 -16.16 1.42
CA ALA A 186 -1.41 -17.35 2.17
C ALA A 186 -2.16 -18.61 1.69
N LEU A 187 -3.40 -18.45 1.23
CA LEU A 187 -4.26 -19.56 0.78
C LEU A 187 -3.92 -20.03 -0.64
N THR A 188 -3.60 -19.11 -1.55
CA THR A 188 -3.44 -19.43 -2.97
C THR A 188 -2.32 -18.62 -3.61
N LYS A 189 -1.57 -19.27 -4.50
CA LYS A 189 -0.48 -18.64 -5.24
C LYS A 189 -1.03 -17.73 -6.33
N TYR A 190 -0.46 -16.54 -6.45
CA TYR A 190 -0.77 -15.61 -7.54
C TYR A 190 -0.46 -16.23 -8.91
N ASP A 191 -1.40 -16.05 -9.85
CA ASP A 191 -1.21 -16.43 -11.25
C ASP A 191 -0.68 -15.22 -12.04
N PHE A 192 0.62 -15.25 -12.35
CA PHE A 192 1.31 -14.21 -13.10
C PHE A 192 0.82 -14.03 -14.55
N LYS A 193 -0.11 -14.87 -15.03
CA LYS A 193 -0.73 -14.73 -16.36
C LYS A 193 -1.81 -13.66 -16.42
N MET A 194 -2.22 -13.08 -15.30
CA MET A 194 -3.25 -12.03 -15.25
C MET A 194 -2.82 -10.87 -14.35
N PRO A 195 -3.34 -9.65 -14.58
CA PRO A 195 -3.15 -8.52 -13.68
C PRO A 195 -3.55 -8.84 -12.23
N GLU A 196 -2.90 -8.17 -11.29
CA GLU A 196 -3.06 -8.45 -9.87
C GLU A 196 -4.49 -8.16 -9.39
N ASP A 197 -5.08 -7.07 -9.84
CA ASP A 197 -6.42 -6.63 -9.49
C ASP A 197 -7.50 -7.57 -10.04
N VAL A 198 -7.32 -8.09 -11.26
CA VAL A 198 -8.15 -9.15 -11.83
C VAL A 198 -8.05 -10.42 -10.97
N TRP A 199 -6.83 -10.81 -10.57
CA TRP A 199 -6.64 -12.00 -9.74
C TRP A 199 -7.31 -11.85 -8.38
N TYR A 200 -7.15 -10.70 -7.71
CA TYR A 200 -7.86 -10.42 -6.46
C TYR A 200 -9.36 -10.46 -6.65
N ALA A 201 -9.89 -9.81 -7.70
CA ALA A 201 -11.32 -9.78 -7.98
C ALA A 201 -11.92 -11.20 -8.11
N GLN A 202 -11.20 -12.09 -8.79
CA GLN A 202 -11.64 -13.47 -9.02
C GLN A 202 -11.50 -14.37 -7.79
N ASN A 203 -10.67 -14.02 -6.80
CA ASN A 203 -10.28 -14.96 -5.73
C ASN A 203 -10.64 -14.50 -4.32
N LEU A 204 -10.98 -13.23 -4.08
CA LEU A 204 -11.21 -12.70 -2.73
C LEU A 204 -12.36 -13.40 -1.97
N HIS A 205 -13.34 -13.93 -2.70
CA HIS A 205 -14.43 -14.73 -2.14
C HIS A 205 -13.93 -15.96 -1.36
N ARG A 206 -12.76 -16.51 -1.71
CA ARG A 206 -12.15 -17.69 -1.06
C ARG A 206 -11.74 -17.45 0.39
N VAL A 207 -11.61 -16.19 0.79
CA VAL A 207 -11.30 -15.77 2.17
C VAL A 207 -12.43 -14.95 2.78
N ASN A 208 -13.66 -15.16 2.29
CA ASN A 208 -14.86 -14.43 2.70
C ASN A 208 -14.67 -12.91 2.59
N GLY A 209 -13.92 -12.45 1.59
CA GLY A 209 -13.73 -11.02 1.34
C GLY A 209 -14.81 -10.48 0.41
N SER A 210 -15.32 -9.31 0.75
CA SER A 210 -16.38 -8.63 0.03
C SER A 210 -15.83 -7.67 -1.02
N ILE A 211 -16.37 -7.72 -2.22
CA ILE A 211 -16.07 -6.77 -3.30
C ILE A 211 -17.33 -5.93 -3.54
N ALA A 212 -17.16 -4.61 -3.73
CA ALA A 212 -18.28 -3.75 -4.10
C ALA A 212 -18.94 -4.19 -5.41
N SER A 213 -20.25 -3.94 -5.56
CA SER A 213 -20.93 -4.13 -6.83
C SER A 213 -20.46 -3.09 -7.85
N VAL A 214 -20.65 -3.34 -9.15
CA VAL A 214 -20.35 -2.38 -10.23
C VAL A 214 -21.03 -1.02 -9.98
N GLU A 215 -22.27 -1.04 -9.49
CA GLU A 215 -23.05 0.17 -9.19
C GLU A 215 -22.43 1.04 -8.09
N ILE A 216 -21.77 0.43 -7.12
CA ILE A 216 -21.02 1.14 -6.07
C ILE A 216 -19.61 1.49 -6.56
N ALA A 217 -18.94 0.58 -7.27
CA ALA A 217 -17.59 0.77 -7.77
C ALA A 217 -17.47 2.01 -8.68
N LYS A 218 -18.48 2.28 -9.53
CA LYS A 218 -18.48 3.47 -10.40
C LYS A 218 -18.53 4.78 -9.62
N THR A 219 -19.10 4.80 -8.41
CA THR A 219 -19.11 5.99 -7.56
C THR A 219 -17.79 6.17 -6.83
N PHE A 220 -17.04 5.09 -6.61
CA PHE A 220 -15.70 5.12 -6.04
C PHE A 220 -14.66 5.63 -7.03
N SER A 221 -14.53 4.99 -8.20
CA SER A 221 -13.49 5.36 -9.16
C SER A 221 -13.89 5.09 -10.61
N VAL A 222 -13.26 5.84 -11.51
CA VAL A 222 -13.47 5.77 -12.96
C VAL A 222 -12.15 5.38 -13.66
N GLU A 223 -12.19 4.31 -14.46
CA GLU A 223 -11.07 3.76 -15.27
C GLU A 223 -11.50 3.34 -16.69
N SER A 224 -12.60 2.60 -16.84
CA SER A 224 -13.15 2.27 -18.17
C SER A 224 -14.63 2.62 -18.32
N MET A 225 -15.38 2.62 -17.20
CA MET A 225 -16.76 3.06 -17.17
C MET A 225 -16.86 4.48 -16.61
N TYR A 226 -17.53 5.37 -17.34
CA TYR A 226 -17.75 6.74 -16.90
C TYR A 226 -18.78 6.83 -15.79
N TYR A 227 -18.50 7.68 -14.80
CA TYR A 227 -19.46 8.16 -13.82
C TYR A 227 -19.23 9.67 -13.64
N GLU A 228 -20.30 10.41 -13.43
CA GLU A 228 -20.25 11.88 -13.50
C GLU A 228 -19.43 12.49 -12.36
N ARG A 229 -19.65 12.03 -11.13
CA ARG A 229 -19.04 12.59 -9.91
C ARG A 229 -18.40 11.51 -9.04
N PRO A 230 -17.35 10.81 -9.50
CA PRO A 230 -16.71 9.74 -8.73
C PRO A 230 -15.90 10.31 -7.57
N LEU A 231 -15.59 9.49 -6.56
CA LEU A 231 -14.65 9.86 -5.50
C LEU A 231 -13.22 10.07 -6.05
N GLY A 232 -12.81 9.25 -7.02
CA GLY A 232 -11.52 9.38 -7.68
C GLY A 232 -11.50 8.87 -9.12
N VAL A 233 -10.32 8.94 -9.72
CA VAL A 233 -10.04 8.48 -11.08
C VAL A 233 -8.68 7.81 -11.12
N HIS A 234 -8.49 6.85 -12.01
CA HIS A 234 -7.19 6.26 -12.29
C HIS A 234 -7.05 6.01 -13.79
N ARG A 235 -5.98 6.58 -14.39
CA ARG A 235 -5.61 6.40 -15.80
C ARG A 235 -6.75 6.48 -16.82
N PHE A 236 -7.80 7.26 -16.58
CA PHE A 236 -8.98 7.25 -17.44
C PHE A 236 -8.65 7.74 -18.88
N PRO A 237 -8.58 6.85 -19.89
CA PRO A 237 -8.27 7.25 -21.25
C PRO A 237 -9.57 7.59 -21.96
N LEU A 238 -9.68 8.78 -22.55
CA LEU A 238 -10.95 9.23 -23.12
C LEU A 238 -10.86 9.89 -24.48
N ARG A 239 -11.94 9.69 -25.23
CA ARG A 239 -12.37 10.54 -26.34
C ARG A 239 -12.70 11.94 -25.80
N CYS A 240 -12.46 12.97 -26.61
CA CYS A 240 -12.49 14.40 -26.23
C CYS A 240 -13.73 14.84 -25.41
N SER A 241 -14.94 14.35 -25.73
CA SER A 241 -16.18 14.80 -25.08
C SER A 241 -16.34 14.34 -23.63
N VAL A 242 -16.04 13.08 -23.32
CA VAL A 242 -16.10 12.58 -21.94
C VAL A 242 -14.97 13.20 -21.12
N GLN A 243 -13.82 13.45 -21.75
CA GLN A 243 -12.65 14.00 -21.06
C GLN A 243 -12.94 15.41 -20.57
N THR A 244 -13.51 16.23 -21.45
CA THR A 244 -13.93 17.59 -21.13
C THR A 244 -14.92 17.61 -19.97
N LYS A 245 -15.91 16.71 -19.97
CA LYS A 245 -16.90 16.59 -18.88
C LYS A 245 -16.25 16.17 -17.56
N LEU A 246 -15.43 15.11 -17.57
CA LEU A 246 -14.74 14.64 -16.37
C LEU A 246 -13.83 15.72 -15.80
N PHE A 247 -13.09 16.44 -16.64
CA PHE A 247 -12.18 17.51 -16.22
C PHE A 247 -12.88 18.77 -15.70
N ALA A 248 -14.14 19.00 -16.10
CA ALA A 248 -14.94 20.07 -15.52
C ALA A 248 -15.38 19.72 -14.09
N ILE A 249 -15.63 18.44 -13.81
CA ILE A 249 -16.10 17.96 -12.49
C ILE A 249 -14.95 17.56 -11.57
N CYS A 250 -13.88 16.99 -12.11
CA CYS A 250 -12.69 16.55 -11.41
C CYS A 250 -11.45 17.18 -12.09
N PRO A 251 -11.18 18.48 -11.87
CA PRO A 251 -10.03 19.16 -12.45
C PRO A 251 -8.70 18.47 -12.08
N GLU A 252 -8.64 17.80 -10.93
CA GLU A 252 -7.48 17.04 -10.44
C GLU A 252 -7.11 15.88 -11.35
N ALA A 253 -8.03 15.36 -12.18
CA ALA A 253 -7.72 14.33 -13.15
C ALA A 253 -6.71 14.77 -14.24
N LYS A 254 -6.39 16.07 -14.32
CA LYS A 254 -5.37 16.63 -15.23
C LYS A 254 -3.93 16.56 -14.70
N MET A 255 -3.75 16.19 -13.42
CA MET A 255 -2.45 16.20 -12.72
C MET A 255 -1.42 15.25 -13.36
#